data_AF-A0A5C6LQY2-F1
#
_entry.id   AF-A0A5C6LQY2-F1
#
_cell.length_a   1.000
_cell.length_b   1.000
_cell.length_c   1.000
_cell.angle_alpha   90.00
_cell.angle_beta   90.00
_cell.angle_gamma   90.00
#
_symmetry.space_group_name_H-M   'P 1'
#
loop_
_entity.id
_entity.type
_entity.pdbx_description
1 polymer ?
#
loop_
_entity_poly.entity_id
_entity_poly.type
_entity_poly.pdbx_seq_one_letter_code
_entity_poly.pdbx_strand_id
1 'polypeptide(L)'
;MNRLMLVLHFIMLGILPGMARQQYGVSIPALQRLLDKSTTDTGKIRLSLAIAEAYIRLPGAEQKDMDSASLYMKQAAILNTRAGIPRWEARNYYLQAKAYREKDLYVEGKAAAVKAREY
;
A
#
# COMPACT_ATOMS: atom_id res chain seq x y z
N MET A 1 2.66 -31.57 -33.62
CA MET A 1 3.38 -31.31 -32.35
C MET A 1 3.35 -29.84 -31.90
N ASN A 2 3.27 -28.84 -32.77
CA ASN A 2 3.41 -27.42 -32.37
C ASN A 2 2.21 -26.82 -31.61
N ARG A 3 1.00 -27.42 -31.72
CA ARG A 3 -0.19 -26.91 -31.02
C ARG A 3 -0.13 -27.12 -29.50
N LEU A 4 0.50 -28.21 -29.04
CA LEU A 4 0.67 -28.48 -27.61
C LEU A 4 1.65 -27.48 -26.96
N MET A 5 2.74 -27.16 -27.67
CA MET A 5 3.72 -26.14 -27.24
C MET A 5 3.10 -24.74 -27.14
N LEU A 6 2.18 -24.40 -28.05
CA LEU A 6 1.45 -23.13 -28.04
C LEU A 6 0.52 -23.01 -26.82
N VAL A 7 -0.23 -24.07 -26.50
CA VAL A 7 -1.10 -24.10 -25.32
C VAL A 7 -0.28 -23.99 -24.04
N LEU A 8 0.86 -24.69 -23.96
CA LEU A 8 1.76 -24.61 -22.80
C LEU A 8 2.32 -23.18 -22.60
N HIS A 9 2.65 -22.48 -23.69
CA HIS A 9 3.12 -21.10 -23.65
C HIS A 9 2.05 -20.12 -23.15
N PHE A 10 0.81 -20.26 -23.60
CA PHE A 10 -0.30 -19.42 -23.12
C PHE A 10 -0.61 -19.64 -21.64
N ILE A 11 -0.52 -20.89 -21.17
CA ILE A 11 -0.69 -21.23 -19.75
C ILE A 11 0.43 -20.61 -18.91
N MET A 12 1.69 -20.70 -19.36
CA MET A 12 2.82 -20.06 -18.68
C MET A 12 2.67 -18.54 -18.61
N LEU A 13 2.30 -17.87 -19.70
CA LEU A 13 2.09 -16.41 -19.75
C LEU A 13 0.98 -15.92 -18.81
N GLY A 14 -0.09 -16.70 -18.63
CA GLY A 14 -1.22 -16.31 -17.76
C GLY A 14 -1.00 -16.57 -16.27
N ILE A 15 -0.29 -17.63 -15.90
CA ILE A 15 -0.17 -18.08 -14.50
C ILE A 15 1.02 -17.42 -13.77
N LEU A 16 2.12 -17.16 -14.47
CA LEU A 16 3.34 -16.58 -13.89
C LEU A 16 3.14 -15.19 -13.23
N PRO A 17 2.38 -14.24 -13.83
CA PRO A 17 2.18 -12.91 -13.23
C PRO A 17 1.35 -12.97 -11.93
N GLY A 18 0.38 -13.89 -11.85
CA GLY A 18 -0.47 -14.05 -10.67
C GLY A 18 0.29 -14.60 -9.46
N MET A 19 1.17 -15.57 -9.69
CA MET A 19 2.01 -16.18 -8.64
C MET A 19 3.05 -15.18 -8.09
N ALA A 20 3.67 -14.37 -8.95
CA ALA A 20 4.65 -13.37 -8.54
C ALA A 20 4.07 -12.29 -7.61
N ARG A 21 2.81 -11.90 -7.82
CA ARG A 21 2.11 -10.91 -6.97
C ARG A 21 1.75 -11.47 -5.59
N GLN A 22 1.61 -12.80 -5.46
CA GLN A 22 1.17 -13.46 -4.23
C GLN A 22 2.32 -13.75 -3.24
N GLN A 23 3.57 -13.74 -3.70
CA GLN A 23 4.75 -14.10 -2.90
C GLN A 23 5.57 -12.91 -2.36
N TYR A 24 5.22 -11.66 -2.68
CA TYR A 24 6.02 -10.49 -2.28
C TYR A 24 5.37 -9.71 -1.13
N GLY A 25 5.89 -9.91 0.09
CA GLY A 25 5.65 -9.02 1.24
C GLY A 25 4.62 -9.47 2.28
N VAL A 26 4.19 -8.52 3.12
CA VAL A 26 3.22 -8.73 4.19
C VAL A 26 1.83 -8.97 3.60
N SER A 27 1.17 -10.06 3.99
CA SER A 27 -0.17 -10.39 3.50
C SER A 27 -1.19 -9.30 3.87
N ILE A 28 -1.69 -8.58 2.85
CA ILE A 28 -2.74 -7.56 3.00
C ILE A 28 -4.00 -8.16 3.68
N PRO A 29 -4.51 -9.34 3.29
CA PRO A 29 -5.64 -9.97 3.98
C PRO A 29 -5.36 -10.24 5.47
N ALA A 30 -4.13 -10.63 5.83
CA ALA A 30 -3.77 -10.83 7.22
C ALA A 30 -3.79 -9.52 8.01
N LEU A 31 -3.28 -8.43 7.43
CA LEU A 31 -3.33 -7.09 8.04
C LEU A 31 -4.76 -6.58 8.19
N GLN A 32 -5.63 -6.81 7.21
CA GLN A 32 -7.06 -6.46 7.29
C GLN A 32 -7.74 -7.19 8.45
N ARG A 33 -7.51 -8.50 8.61
CA ARG A 33 -8.02 -9.26 9.76
C ARG A 33 -7.51 -8.75 11.10
N LEU A 34 -6.25 -8.30 11.15
CA LEU A 34 -5.69 -7.69 12.36
C LEU A 34 -6.33 -6.32 12.64
N LEU A 35 -6.63 -5.53 11.59
CA LEU A 35 -7.31 -4.25 11.70
C LEU A 35 -8.71 -4.42 12.27
N ASP A 36 -9.47 -5.41 11.77
CA ASP A 36 -10.82 -5.72 12.25
C ASP A 36 -10.84 -6.13 13.73
N LYS A 37 -9.78 -6.80 14.20
CA LYS A 37 -9.62 -7.20 15.60
C LYS A 37 -9.06 -6.11 16.49
N SER A 38 -8.60 -4.99 15.94
CA SER A 38 -7.95 -3.93 16.70
C SER A 38 -8.97 -3.07 17.45
N THR A 39 -8.82 -2.96 18.76
CA THR A 39 -9.73 -2.19 19.61
C THR A 39 -9.25 -0.76 19.89
N THR A 40 -7.96 -0.49 19.73
CA THR A 40 -7.36 0.82 20.02
C THR A 40 -7.21 1.66 18.75
N ASP A 41 -7.47 2.97 18.85
CA ASP A 41 -7.29 3.88 17.71
C ASP A 41 -5.84 3.90 17.22
N THR A 42 -4.86 3.84 18.13
CA THR A 42 -3.43 3.74 17.77
C THR A 42 -3.09 2.44 17.06
N GLY A 43 -3.75 1.33 17.44
CA GLY A 43 -3.64 0.04 16.77
C GLY A 43 -4.20 0.10 15.35
N LYS A 44 -5.38 0.70 15.19
CA LYS A 44 -6.03 0.92 13.90
C LYS A 44 -5.20 1.82 12.99
N ILE A 45 -4.69 2.96 13.48
CA ILE A 45 -3.78 3.86 12.73
C ILE A 45 -2.59 3.07 12.21
N ARG A 46 -1.89 2.35 13.09
CA ARG A 46 -0.69 1.58 12.73
C ARG A 46 -0.99 0.53 11.65
N LEU A 47 -2.09 -0.20 11.78
CA LEU A 47 -2.48 -1.25 10.85
C LEU A 47 -2.95 -0.67 9.51
N SER A 48 -3.73 0.40 9.50
CA SER A 48 -4.12 1.11 8.27
C SER A 48 -2.88 1.60 7.50
N LEU A 49 -1.91 2.22 8.18
CA LEU A 49 -0.66 2.66 7.52
C LEU A 49 0.19 1.47 7.01
N ALA A 50 0.19 0.34 7.71
CA ALA A 50 0.87 -0.88 7.25
C ALA A 50 0.20 -1.48 5.99
N ILE A 51 -1.13 -1.47 5.93
CA ILE A 51 -1.89 -1.90 4.74
C ILE A 51 -1.60 -0.97 3.57
N ALA A 52 -1.63 0.35 3.79
CA ALA A 52 -1.30 1.33 2.76
C ALA A 52 0.11 1.11 2.19
N GLU A 53 1.10 0.90 3.06
CA GLU A 53 2.48 0.61 2.64
C GLU A 53 2.57 -0.69 1.85
N ALA A 54 1.79 -1.72 2.21
CA ALA A 54 1.74 -2.98 1.47
C ALA A 54 1.19 -2.78 0.04
N TYR A 55 0.11 -2.01 -0.13
CA TYR A 55 -0.43 -1.68 -1.46
C TYR A 55 0.55 -0.88 -2.32
N ILE A 56 1.24 0.11 -1.74
CA ILE A 56 2.24 0.93 -2.46
C ILE A 56 3.39 0.06 -2.95
N ARG A 57 3.78 -0.97 -2.19
CA ARG A 57 4.92 -1.84 -2.50
C ARG A 57 4.58 -3.03 -3.41
N LEU A 58 3.33 -3.14 -3.87
CA LEU A 58 2.95 -4.25 -4.76
C LEU A 58 3.74 -4.15 -6.08
N PRO A 59 4.40 -5.24 -6.53
CA PRO A 59 5.03 -5.27 -7.85
C PRO A 59 4.00 -5.04 -8.95
N GLY A 60 4.25 -4.07 -9.82
CA GLY A 60 3.30 -3.69 -10.87
C GLY A 60 1.99 -3.13 -10.31
N ALA A 61 2.04 -2.41 -9.18
CA ALA A 61 0.88 -1.76 -8.58
C ALA A 61 0.12 -0.94 -9.62
N GLU A 62 -1.16 -1.22 -9.74
CA GLU A 62 -2.06 -0.50 -10.62
C GLU A 62 -2.67 0.69 -9.87
N GLN A 63 -3.34 1.58 -10.58
CA GLN A 63 -4.03 2.72 -9.98
C GLN A 63 -4.99 2.29 -8.85
N LYS A 64 -5.69 1.16 -9.00
CA LYS A 64 -6.59 0.60 -7.97
C LYS A 64 -5.90 0.27 -6.65
N ASP A 65 -4.64 -0.16 -6.71
CA ASP A 65 -3.84 -0.47 -5.52
C ASP A 65 -3.45 0.83 -4.81
N MET A 66 -3.11 1.87 -5.58
CA MET A 66 -2.81 3.20 -5.05
C MET A 66 -4.04 3.90 -4.46
N ASP A 67 -5.22 3.71 -5.06
CA ASP A 67 -6.49 4.20 -4.50
C ASP A 67 -6.79 3.51 -3.17
N SER A 68 -6.53 2.19 -3.10
CA SER A 68 -6.63 1.42 -1.86
C SER A 68 -5.66 1.93 -0.80
N ALA A 69 -4.38 2.16 -1.15
CA ALA A 69 -3.41 2.74 -0.25
C ALA A 69 -3.85 4.11 0.29
N SER A 70 -4.40 4.97 -0.60
CA SER A 70 -4.89 6.30 -0.25
C SER A 70 -6.07 6.26 0.71
N LEU A 71 -6.97 5.29 0.53
CA LEU A 71 -8.10 5.05 1.44
C LEU A 71 -7.61 4.75 2.86
N TYR A 72 -6.64 3.82 3.00
CA TYR A 72 -6.11 3.45 4.31
C TYR A 72 -5.28 4.58 4.95
N MET A 73 -4.52 5.35 4.17
CA MET A 73 -3.85 6.57 4.64
C MET A 73 -4.85 7.61 5.18
N LYS A 74 -5.96 7.83 4.45
CA LYS A 74 -7.03 8.74 4.90
C LYS A 74 -7.70 8.26 6.18
N GLN A 75 -7.94 6.96 6.30
CA GLN A 75 -8.48 6.37 7.53
C GLN A 75 -7.54 6.60 8.73
N ALA A 76 -6.24 6.37 8.53
CA ALA A 76 -5.24 6.61 9.56
C ALA A 76 -5.18 8.09 9.98
N ALA A 77 -5.23 9.03 9.03
CA ALA A 77 -5.28 10.47 9.31
C ALA A 77 -6.53 10.87 10.12
N ILE A 78 -7.71 10.35 9.75
CA ILE A 78 -8.96 10.62 10.48
C ILE A 78 -8.91 10.10 11.92
N LEU A 79 -8.29 8.94 12.14
CA LEU A 79 -8.10 8.42 13.50
C LEU A 79 -7.06 9.25 14.27
N ASN A 80 -6.01 9.71 13.58
CA ASN A 80 -4.94 10.49 14.19
C ASN A 80 -5.36 11.93 14.52
N THR A 81 -6.39 12.49 13.89
CA THR A 81 -6.92 13.82 14.28
C THR A 81 -7.45 13.82 15.71
N ARG A 82 -7.94 12.67 16.19
CA ARG A 82 -8.39 12.48 17.58
C ARG A 82 -7.24 12.17 18.51
N ALA A 83 -6.29 11.34 18.07
CA ALA A 83 -5.16 10.90 18.89
C ALA A 83 -4.09 11.99 19.04
N GLY A 84 -3.96 12.88 18.06
CA GLY A 84 -3.01 14.00 18.05
C GLY A 84 -1.54 13.57 18.09
N ILE A 85 -1.18 12.42 17.51
CA ILE A 85 0.17 11.86 17.63
C ILE A 85 1.03 12.27 16.41
N PRO A 86 2.06 13.12 16.58
CA PRO A 86 2.85 13.65 15.46
C PRO A 86 3.54 12.56 14.64
N ARG A 87 4.05 11.52 15.31
CA ARG A 87 4.72 10.39 14.64
C ARG A 87 3.84 9.69 13.60
N TRP A 88 2.53 9.56 13.85
CA TRP A 88 1.64 8.91 12.90
C TRP A 88 1.31 9.81 11.72
N GLU A 89 1.27 11.12 11.95
CA GLU A 89 1.11 12.12 10.90
C GLU A 89 2.34 12.16 9.98
N ALA A 90 3.54 12.21 10.57
CA ALA A 90 4.81 12.10 9.86
C ALA A 90 4.85 10.86 8.97
N ARG A 91 4.46 9.70 9.52
CA ARG A 91 4.44 8.44 8.77
C ARG A 91 3.41 8.46 7.64
N ASN A 92 2.25 9.08 7.85
CA ASN A 92 1.24 9.22 6.82
C ASN A 92 1.77 10.05 5.63
N TYR A 93 2.39 11.21 5.89
CA TYR A 93 3.01 12.03 4.84
C TYR A 93 4.17 11.32 4.14
N TYR A 94 4.96 10.54 4.88
CA TYR A 94 6.03 9.74 4.28
C TYR A 94 5.48 8.67 3.30
N LEU A 95 4.35 8.05 3.62
CA LEU A 95 3.69 7.11 2.69
C LEU A 95 3.06 7.81 1.49
N GLN A 96 2.50 9.01 1.67
CA GLN A 96 2.06 9.84 0.54
C GLN A 96 3.21 10.15 -0.40
N ALA A 97 4.37 10.54 0.13
CA ALA A 97 5.57 10.80 -0.68
C ALA A 97 5.99 9.59 -1.51
N LYS A 98 5.95 8.39 -0.91
CA LYS A 98 6.19 7.14 -1.65
C LYS A 98 5.15 6.92 -2.74
N ALA A 99 3.86 7.04 -2.42
CA ALA A 99 2.78 6.83 -3.38
C ALA A 99 2.87 7.79 -4.58
N TYR A 100 3.21 9.07 -4.34
CA TYR A 100 3.43 10.04 -5.40
C TYR A 100 4.62 9.69 -6.29
N ARG A 101 5.71 9.18 -5.71
CA ARG A 101 6.87 8.72 -6.48
C ARG A 101 6.51 7.56 -7.42
N GLU A 102 5.71 6.60 -6.97
CA GLU A 102 5.25 5.49 -7.82
C GLU A 102 4.28 5.93 -8.94
N LYS A 103 3.77 7.18 -8.87
CA LYS A 103 2.91 7.81 -9.89
C LYS A 103 3.65 8.85 -10.75
N ASP A 104 4.97 8.94 -10.65
CA ASP A 104 5.79 9.98 -11.29
C ASP A 104 5.40 11.44 -10.93
N LEU A 105 4.71 11.62 -9.80
CA LEU A 105 4.30 12.92 -9.25
C LEU A 105 5.38 13.46 -8.31
N TYR A 106 6.56 13.74 -8.86
CA TYR A 106 7.76 14.06 -8.07
C TYR A 106 7.65 15.34 -7.24
N VAL A 107 6.91 16.35 -7.72
CA VAL A 107 6.75 17.63 -7.02
C VAL A 107 5.92 17.45 -5.75
N GLU A 108 4.78 16.77 -5.87
CA GLU A 108 3.89 16.41 -4.78
C GLU A 108 4.59 15.46 -3.79
N GLY A 109 5.34 14.49 -4.32
CA GLY A 109 6.14 13.58 -3.51
C GLY A 109 7.18 14.31 -2.64
N LYS A 110 7.87 15.29 -3.22
CA LYS A 110 8.84 16.12 -2.48
C LYS A 110 8.14 16.99 -1.42
N ALA A 111 7.01 17.61 -1.77
CA ALA A 111 6.23 18.40 -0.81
C ALA A 111 5.75 17.55 0.38
N ALA A 112 5.23 16.35 0.12
CA ALA A 112 4.82 15.41 1.17
C ALA A 112 6.02 14.97 2.04
N ALA A 113 7.18 14.72 1.44
CA ALA A 113 8.39 14.36 2.18
C ALA A 113 8.90 15.50 3.08
N VAL A 114 8.74 16.75 2.68
CA VAL A 114 9.05 17.92 3.52
C VAL A 114 8.09 17.98 4.70
N LYS A 115 6.77 17.90 4.47
CA LYS A 115 5.76 17.86 5.54
C LYS A 115 6.04 16.75 6.55
N ALA A 116 6.45 15.56 6.08
CA ALA A 116 6.77 14.44 6.97
C ALA A 116 7.91 14.75 7.97
N ARG A 117 8.80 15.70 7.66
CA ARG A 117 9.93 16.10 8.52
C ARG A 117 9.58 17.22 9.50
N GLU A 118 8.42 17.86 9.33
CA GLU A 118 7.95 18.97 10.18
C GLU A 118 7.22 18.48 11.45
N TYR A 119 6.95 17.17 11.53
CA TYR A 119 6.32 16.48 12.67
C TYR A 119 7.32 15.64 13.45
#